data_AF-A0A316VAI8-F1
#
_entry.id   AF-A0A316VAI8-F1
#
_cell.length_a   1.000
_cell.length_b   1.000
_cell.length_c   1.000
_cell.angle_alpha   90.00
_cell.angle_beta   90.00
_cell.angle_gamma   90.00
#
_symmetry.space_group_name_H-M   'P 1'
#
loop_
_entity.id
_entity.type
_entity.pdbx_description
1 polymer ?
#
loop_
_entity_poly.entity_id
_entity_poly.type
_entity_poly.pdbx_seq_one_letter_code
_entity_poly.pdbx_strand_id
1 'polypeptide(L)'
;MTLLTSRTNTMGLRGSKLRLAITLTAVTGFSLFGYDQGLMSGIITAPQFWKEFPSVAGKDQHATVVQGAVTACYEIGCFFGAVGALFCGDKTGRRPIVLVGSVLLTIGTFISIFAFGPHFGLGQFVIGRVISGLGNGMNTATIPVWQSELSKAHNRGLLVSFEGSVIAVGTFVAYWIDFGCSYDESSFSWRFPVAFQIVFAVAVFFGMLYLPESPRWLIGQGRIEEATHVLREVGGDGENEEEIKAEMK
;
A
#
# COMPACT_ATOMS: atom_id res chain seq x y z
N MET A 1 13.40 -22.68 -7.84
CA MET A 1 13.39 -21.60 -6.83
C MET A 1 12.00 -20.97 -6.85
N THR A 2 11.24 -21.06 -5.77
CA THR A 2 9.84 -20.59 -5.73
C THR A 2 9.80 -19.06 -5.91
N LEU A 3 8.83 -18.53 -6.65
CA LEU A 3 8.65 -17.09 -6.90
C LEU A 3 8.75 -16.22 -5.63
N LEU A 4 8.23 -16.72 -4.51
CA LEU A 4 8.30 -16.09 -3.19
C LEU A 4 9.74 -15.92 -2.65
N THR A 5 10.66 -16.79 -3.07
CA THR A 5 12.07 -16.82 -2.59
C THR A 5 13.06 -16.13 -3.53
N SER A 6 12.72 -15.98 -4.82
CA SER A 6 13.59 -15.28 -5.78
C SER A 6 13.62 -13.79 -5.46
N ARG A 7 14.80 -13.24 -5.16
CA ARG A 7 14.99 -11.81 -4.85
C ARG A 7 15.47 -10.97 -6.03
N THR A 8 15.74 -11.60 -7.17
CA THR A 8 16.35 -10.99 -8.35
C THR A 8 15.47 -11.06 -9.59
N ASN A 9 14.23 -11.52 -9.46
CA ASN A 9 13.31 -11.65 -10.59
C ASN A 9 12.97 -10.28 -11.18
N THR A 10 12.98 -10.17 -12.51
CA THR A 10 12.66 -8.95 -13.27
C THR A 10 11.57 -9.17 -14.31
N MET A 11 10.92 -10.34 -14.32
CA MET A 11 9.99 -10.78 -15.39
C MET A 11 10.61 -10.80 -16.80
N GLY A 12 11.94 -10.82 -16.90
CA GLY A 12 12.64 -10.64 -18.18
C GLY A 12 12.58 -9.20 -18.72
N LEU A 13 12.14 -8.24 -17.91
CA LEU A 13 12.20 -6.82 -18.23
C LEU A 13 13.58 -6.27 -17.89
N ARG A 14 14.07 -5.34 -18.72
CA ARG A 14 15.34 -4.64 -18.55
C ARG A 14 15.23 -3.15 -18.82
N GLY A 15 16.15 -2.38 -18.24
CA GLY A 15 16.31 -0.95 -18.49
C GLY A 15 15.03 -0.15 -18.24
N SER A 16 14.59 0.62 -19.24
CA SER A 16 13.40 1.49 -19.13
C SER A 16 12.11 0.73 -18.83
N LYS A 17 11.94 -0.48 -19.36
CA LYS A 17 10.71 -1.27 -19.14
C LYS A 17 10.61 -1.75 -17.69
N LEU A 18 11.73 -2.19 -17.11
CA LEU A 18 11.80 -2.61 -15.72
C LEU A 18 11.55 -1.42 -14.78
N ARG A 19 12.20 -0.28 -15.04
CA ARG A 19 11.99 0.96 -14.28
C ARG A 19 10.53 1.42 -14.32
N LEU A 20 9.88 1.35 -15.48
CA LEU A 20 8.45 1.66 -15.59
C LEU A 20 7.60 0.71 -14.75
N ALA A 21 7.87 -0.60 -14.77
CA ALA A 21 7.12 -1.56 -13.95
C ALA A 21 7.29 -1.33 -12.44
N ILE A 22 8.50 -0.95 -12.00
CA ILE A 22 8.80 -0.54 -10.62
C ILE A 22 7.98 0.69 -10.25
N THR A 23 8.05 1.75 -11.06
CA THR A 23 7.30 2.99 -10.83
C THR A 23 5.79 2.75 -10.83
N LEU A 24 5.25 1.96 -11.77
CA LEU A 24 3.81 1.64 -11.79
C LEU A 24 3.37 0.90 -10.52
N THR A 25 4.17 -0.05 -10.05
CA THR A 25 3.88 -0.78 -8.81
C THR A 25 3.88 0.16 -7.60
N ALA A 26 4.88 1.05 -7.53
CA ALA A 26 5.04 1.99 -6.44
C ALA A 26 3.91 3.05 -6.41
N VAL A 27 3.59 3.62 -7.57
CA VAL A 27 2.47 4.55 -7.81
C VAL A 27 1.12 3.89 -7.48
N THR A 28 0.94 2.60 -7.78
CA THR A 28 -0.27 1.85 -7.40
C THR A 28 -0.40 1.74 -5.88
N GLY A 29 0.71 1.50 -5.16
CA GLY A 29 0.72 1.50 -3.70
C GLY A 29 0.39 2.86 -3.08
N PHE A 30 0.87 3.95 -3.67
CA PHE A 30 0.51 5.31 -3.23
C PHE A 30 -0.92 5.71 -3.61
N SER A 31 -1.42 5.19 -4.72
CA SER A 31 -2.84 5.32 -5.08
C SER A 31 -3.73 4.61 -4.06
N LEU A 32 -3.34 3.41 -3.60
CA LEU A 32 -4.02 2.68 -2.53
C LEU A 32 -4.07 3.50 -1.23
N PHE A 33 -2.93 4.07 -0.82
CA PHE A 33 -2.91 4.95 0.35
C PHE A 33 -3.85 6.14 0.18
N GLY A 34 -3.82 6.83 -0.96
CA GLY A 34 -4.73 7.93 -1.25
C GLY A 34 -6.20 7.51 -1.26
N TYR A 35 -6.50 6.32 -1.79
CA TYR A 35 -7.85 5.75 -1.81
C TYR A 35 -8.39 5.57 -0.40
N ASP A 36 -7.60 4.95 0.48
CA ASP A 36 -7.98 4.73 1.88
C ASP A 36 -8.19 6.02 2.68
N GLN A 37 -7.44 7.09 2.37
CA GLN A 37 -7.63 8.41 2.98
C GLN A 37 -8.98 9.02 2.60
N GLY A 38 -9.41 8.84 1.34
CA GLY A 38 -10.68 9.38 0.84
C GLY A 38 -11.90 8.57 1.24
N LEU A 39 -11.75 7.25 1.33
CA LEU A 39 -12.81 6.26 1.51
C LEU A 39 -13.76 6.56 2.69
N MET A 40 -13.23 6.91 3.86
CA MET A 40 -14.12 7.09 5.02
C MET A 40 -14.95 8.37 4.95
N SER A 41 -14.54 9.37 4.17
CA SER A 41 -15.25 10.64 4.10
C SER A 41 -16.67 10.49 3.52
N GLY A 42 -16.87 9.60 2.53
CA GLY A 42 -18.16 9.31 1.95
C GLY A 42 -18.98 8.34 2.79
N ILE A 43 -18.34 7.29 3.32
CA ILE A 43 -19.02 6.20 4.01
C ILE A 43 -19.52 6.59 5.41
N ILE A 44 -18.74 7.38 6.16
CA ILE A 44 -19.02 7.61 7.59
C ILE A 44 -20.35 8.35 7.82
N THR A 45 -20.82 9.07 6.80
CA THR A 45 -22.09 9.82 6.82
C THR A 45 -23.22 9.13 6.05
N ALA A 46 -22.97 7.95 5.47
CA ALA A 46 -23.95 7.25 4.66
C ALA A 46 -25.09 6.67 5.52
N PRO A 47 -26.38 6.89 5.16
CA PRO A 47 -27.51 6.36 5.92
C PRO A 47 -27.49 4.84 6.08
N GLN A 48 -26.99 4.12 5.08
CA GLN A 48 -26.88 2.66 5.09
C GLN A 48 -25.81 2.19 6.07
N PHE A 49 -24.71 2.93 6.21
CA PHE A 49 -23.66 2.67 7.21
C PHE A 49 -24.21 2.90 8.63
N TRP A 50 -24.97 3.98 8.83
CA TRP A 50 -25.66 4.27 10.10
C TRP A 50 -26.70 3.23 10.48
N LYS A 51 -27.40 2.66 9.51
CA LYS A 51 -28.38 1.59 9.73
C LYS A 51 -27.70 0.31 10.23
N GLU A 52 -26.52 -0.03 9.70
CA GLU A 52 -25.74 -1.19 10.17
C GLU A 52 -25.05 -0.89 11.51
N PHE A 53 -24.58 0.35 11.71
CA PHE A 53 -23.84 0.79 12.89
C PHE A 53 -24.50 2.00 13.57
N PRO A 54 -25.54 1.80 14.40
CA PRO A 54 -26.29 2.90 15.02
C PRO A 54 -25.44 3.81 15.92
N SER A 55 -24.32 3.33 16.47
CA SER A 55 -23.42 4.13 17.33
C SER A 55 -22.74 5.30 16.62
N VAL A 56 -22.66 5.26 15.29
CA VAL A 56 -22.15 6.38 14.48
C VAL A 56 -23.29 7.20 13.85
N ALA A 57 -24.55 6.85 14.10
CA ALA A 57 -25.69 7.50 13.49
C ALA A 57 -26.05 8.78 14.23
N GLY A 58 -26.00 9.92 13.53
CA GLY A 58 -26.41 11.21 14.09
C GLY A 58 -25.35 12.29 13.99
N LYS A 59 -25.66 13.43 14.61
CA LYS A 59 -24.83 14.64 14.65
C LYS A 59 -24.60 15.16 16.07
N ASP A 60 -25.03 14.38 17.06
CA ASP A 60 -24.78 14.68 18.46
C ASP A 60 -23.30 14.48 18.80
N GLN A 61 -22.89 14.99 19.97
CA GLN A 61 -21.49 14.93 20.41
C GLN A 61 -20.98 13.49 20.54
N HIS A 62 -21.83 12.53 20.92
CA HIS A 62 -21.40 11.14 21.04
C HIS A 62 -21.14 10.53 19.66
N ALA A 63 -22.10 10.62 18.73
CA ALA A 63 -21.94 10.08 17.38
C ALA A 63 -20.72 10.68 16.66
N THR A 64 -20.52 12.00 16.72
CA THR A 64 -19.37 12.68 16.07
C THR A 64 -18.02 12.24 16.62
N VAL A 65 -17.90 12.03 17.94
CA VAL A 65 -16.68 11.49 18.55
C VAL A 65 -16.42 10.06 18.08
N VAL A 66 -17.45 9.22 18.02
CA VAL A 66 -17.31 7.83 17.54
C VAL A 66 -16.94 7.80 16.05
N GLN A 67 -17.56 8.63 15.21
CA GLN A 67 -17.22 8.76 13.79
C GLN A 67 -15.74 9.15 13.59
N GLY A 68 -15.25 10.13 14.37
CA GLY A 68 -13.85 10.52 14.38
C GLY A 68 -12.93 9.37 14.80
N ALA A 69 -13.28 8.64 15.86
CA ALA A 69 -12.50 7.49 16.34
C ALA A 69 -12.45 6.34 15.31
N VAL A 70 -13.57 6.02 14.68
CA VAL A 70 -13.66 5.00 13.62
C VAL A 70 -12.82 5.40 12.40
N THR A 71 -12.78 6.68 12.07
CA THR A 71 -11.93 7.18 10.98
C THR A 71 -10.44 7.13 11.35
N ALA A 72 -10.09 7.58 12.56
CA ALA A 72 -8.70 7.68 13.02
C ALA A 72 -8.05 6.32 13.37
N CYS A 73 -8.83 5.28 13.69
CA CYS A 73 -8.28 3.98 14.07
C CYS A 73 -7.40 3.34 12.98
N TYR A 74 -7.69 3.64 11.71
CA TYR A 74 -6.86 3.23 10.58
C TYR A 74 -5.44 3.81 10.68
N GLU A 75 -5.30 5.09 11.01
CA GLU A 75 -4.01 5.76 11.15
C GLU A 75 -3.19 5.22 12.33
N ILE A 76 -3.86 4.76 13.39
CA ILE A 76 -3.18 4.05 14.49
C ILE A 76 -2.54 2.77 13.95
N GLY A 77 -3.26 2.01 13.11
CA GLY A 77 -2.72 0.87 12.40
C GLY A 77 -1.51 1.25 11.53
N CYS A 78 -1.66 2.29 10.70
CA CYS A 78 -0.59 2.80 9.84
C CYS A 78 0.67 3.16 10.62
N PHE A 79 0.53 3.86 11.75
CA PHE A 79 1.63 4.23 12.62
C PHE A 79 2.42 3.00 13.09
N PHE A 80 1.75 2.01 13.67
CA PHE A 80 2.42 0.80 14.15
C PHE A 80 2.98 -0.05 13.01
N GLY A 81 2.34 -0.04 11.84
CA GLY A 81 2.82 -0.73 10.64
C GLY A 81 4.12 -0.13 10.13
N ALA A 82 4.19 1.20 10.04
CA ALA A 82 5.39 1.93 9.66
C ALA A 82 6.53 1.73 10.66
N VAL A 83 6.24 1.78 11.97
CA VAL A 83 7.22 1.50 13.03
C VAL A 83 7.76 0.07 12.92
N GLY A 84 6.89 -0.91 12.67
CA GLY A 84 7.29 -2.30 12.42
C GLY A 84 8.20 -2.42 11.20
N ALA A 85 7.84 -1.76 10.09
CA ALA A 85 8.67 -1.73 8.88
C ALA A 85 10.04 -1.08 9.11
N LEU A 86 10.14 -0.05 9.96
CA LEU A 86 11.40 0.57 10.31
C LEU A 86 12.36 -0.41 11.00
N PHE A 87 11.88 -1.20 11.98
CA PHE A 87 12.73 -2.14 12.70
C PHE A 87 13.04 -3.43 11.93
N CYS A 88 12.10 -3.89 11.10
CA CYS A 88 12.25 -5.13 10.33
C CYS A 88 12.86 -4.91 8.94
N GLY A 89 12.80 -3.68 8.41
CA GLY A 89 13.24 -3.25 7.08
C GLY A 89 14.61 -3.75 6.71
N ASP A 90 15.60 -3.41 7.52
CA ASP A 90 17.00 -3.68 7.20
C ASP A 90 17.37 -5.14 7.36
N LYS A 91 16.63 -5.90 8.18
CA LYS A 91 16.87 -7.34 8.37
C LYS A 91 16.21 -8.18 7.29
N THR A 92 15.00 -7.81 6.85
CA THR A 92 14.17 -8.68 6.00
C THR A 92 14.20 -8.30 4.52
N GLY A 93 14.49 -7.04 4.20
CA GLY A 93 14.40 -6.49 2.85
C GLY A 93 13.09 -5.75 2.61
N ARG A 94 12.96 -5.13 1.45
CA ARG A 94 11.83 -4.24 1.17
C ARG A 94 10.66 -5.05 0.63
N ARG A 95 10.95 -5.99 -0.26
CA ARG A 95 9.94 -6.82 -0.91
C ARG A 95 9.10 -7.66 0.06
N PRO A 96 9.67 -8.42 1.02
CA PRO A 96 8.86 -9.20 1.96
C PRO A 96 7.92 -8.34 2.81
N ILE A 97 8.36 -7.14 3.20
CA ILE A 97 7.55 -6.22 4.00
C ILE A 97 6.33 -5.76 3.21
N VAL A 98 6.50 -5.36 1.94
CA VAL A 98 5.36 -4.92 1.12
C VAL A 98 4.41 -6.09 0.82
N LEU A 99 4.92 -7.31 0.64
CA LEU A 99 4.08 -8.50 0.46
C LEU A 99 3.26 -8.81 1.72
N VAL A 100 3.89 -8.82 2.90
CA VAL A 100 3.19 -9.01 4.18
C VAL A 100 2.17 -7.89 4.42
N GLY A 101 2.56 -6.65 4.15
CA GLY A 101 1.69 -5.49 4.29
C GLY A 101 0.45 -5.60 3.40
N SER A 102 0.61 -6.01 2.14
CA SER A 102 -0.51 -6.22 1.21
C SER A 102 -1.44 -7.36 1.64
N VAL A 103 -0.90 -8.43 2.23
CA VAL A 103 -1.72 -9.54 2.79
C VAL A 103 -2.50 -9.08 4.03
N LEU A 104 -1.85 -8.39 4.97
CA LEU A 104 -2.50 -7.84 6.15
C LEU A 104 -3.60 -6.84 5.78
N LEU A 105 -3.33 -5.96 4.81
CA LEU A 105 -4.30 -5.02 4.27
C LEU A 105 -5.54 -5.73 3.73
N THR A 106 -5.33 -6.77 2.92
CA THR A 106 -6.41 -7.58 2.35
C THR A 106 -7.22 -8.27 3.45
N ILE A 107 -6.57 -8.89 4.44
CA ILE A 107 -7.25 -9.55 5.57
C ILE A 107 -8.07 -8.55 6.40
N GLY A 108 -7.49 -7.40 6.74
CA GLY A 108 -8.18 -6.35 7.48
C GLY A 108 -9.40 -5.83 6.73
N THR A 109 -9.27 -5.63 5.41
CA THR A 109 -10.38 -5.24 4.54
C THR A 109 -11.49 -6.30 4.54
N PHE A 110 -11.14 -7.58 4.43
CA PHE A 110 -12.11 -8.67 4.51
C PHE A 110 -12.88 -8.66 5.84
N ILE A 111 -12.19 -8.43 6.96
CA ILE A 111 -12.83 -8.32 8.28
C ILE A 111 -13.81 -7.14 8.31
N SER A 112 -13.44 -5.99 7.74
CA SER A 112 -14.29 -4.79 7.68
C SER A 112 -15.53 -4.97 6.79
N ILE A 113 -15.42 -5.56 5.61
CA ILE A 113 -16.57 -5.72 4.69
C ILE A 113 -17.60 -6.73 5.24
N PHE A 114 -17.12 -7.76 5.93
CA PHE A 114 -17.94 -8.77 6.59
C PHE A 114 -18.32 -8.36 8.03
N ALA A 115 -18.13 -7.11 8.42
CA ALA A 115 -18.70 -6.61 9.66
C ALA A 115 -20.22 -6.55 9.53
N PHE A 116 -20.91 -7.23 10.45
CA PHE A 116 -22.37 -7.25 10.51
C PHE A 116 -22.87 -7.29 11.95
N GLY A 117 -24.09 -6.80 12.12
CA GLY A 117 -24.87 -7.06 13.32
C GLY A 117 -24.73 -6.02 14.45
N PRO A 118 -25.79 -5.87 15.26
CA PRO A 118 -25.98 -4.72 16.15
C PRO A 118 -25.12 -4.75 17.42
N HIS A 119 -24.56 -5.89 17.81
CA HIS A 119 -23.85 -6.04 19.09
C HIS A 119 -22.36 -5.71 19.01
N PHE A 120 -21.65 -6.20 17.98
CA PHE A 120 -20.19 -6.01 17.85
C PHE A 120 -19.74 -5.69 16.41
N GLY A 121 -20.67 -5.43 15.48
CA GLY A 121 -20.31 -5.14 14.09
C GLY A 121 -19.36 -3.97 13.95
N LEU A 122 -19.58 -2.86 14.69
CA LEU A 122 -18.68 -1.70 14.65
C LEU A 122 -17.28 -2.03 15.20
N GLY A 123 -17.20 -2.83 16.25
CA GLY A 123 -15.92 -3.29 16.80
C GLY A 123 -15.14 -4.15 15.80
N GLN A 124 -15.82 -5.06 15.11
CA GLN A 124 -15.22 -5.84 14.02
C GLN A 124 -14.75 -4.94 12.88
N PHE A 125 -15.55 -3.95 12.47
CA PHE A 125 -15.16 -2.99 11.44
C PHE A 125 -13.88 -2.23 11.82
N VAL A 126 -13.80 -1.73 13.06
CA VAL A 126 -12.63 -1.04 13.62
C VAL A 126 -11.40 -1.95 13.66
N ILE A 127 -11.53 -3.20 14.11
CA ILE A 127 -10.44 -4.17 14.10
C ILE A 127 -9.92 -4.39 12.68
N GLY A 128 -10.83 -4.56 11.71
CA GLY A 128 -10.47 -4.68 10.31
C GLY A 128 -9.70 -3.45 9.80
N ARG A 129 -10.13 -2.24 10.17
CA ARG A 129 -9.43 -0.98 9.81
C ARG A 129 -8.05 -0.85 10.45
N VAL A 130 -7.88 -1.28 11.70
CA VAL A 130 -6.56 -1.27 12.35
C VAL A 130 -5.62 -2.27 11.67
N ILE A 131 -6.09 -3.48 11.35
CA ILE A 131 -5.30 -4.50 10.65
C ILE A 131 -4.97 -4.03 9.21
N SER A 132 -5.94 -3.41 8.53
CA SER A 132 -5.69 -2.90 7.18
C SER A 132 -4.70 -1.74 7.19
N GLY A 133 -4.83 -0.84 8.15
CA GLY A 133 -3.88 0.23 8.42
C GLY A 133 -2.49 -0.30 8.75
N LEU A 134 -2.36 -1.35 9.55
CA LEU A 134 -1.07 -2.00 9.83
C LEU A 134 -0.37 -2.43 8.53
N GLY A 135 -1.12 -3.10 7.65
CA GLY A 135 -0.60 -3.51 6.35
C GLY A 135 -0.22 -2.33 5.46
N ASN A 136 -1.05 -1.29 5.42
CA ASN A 136 -0.78 -0.13 4.59
C ASN A 136 0.39 0.71 5.11
N GLY A 137 0.52 0.88 6.43
CA GLY A 137 1.65 1.57 7.05
C GLY A 137 2.99 0.90 6.75
N MET A 138 3.01 -0.44 6.69
CA MET A 138 4.20 -1.17 6.22
C MET A 138 4.52 -0.84 4.77
N ASN A 139 3.50 -0.80 3.90
CA ASN A 139 3.66 -0.50 2.48
C ASN A 139 4.15 0.95 2.26
N THR A 140 3.50 1.94 2.86
CA THR A 140 3.80 3.36 2.66
C THR A 140 5.17 3.77 3.21
N ALA A 141 5.64 3.11 4.27
CA ALA A 141 7.00 3.32 4.79
C ALA A 141 8.08 2.69 3.89
N THR A 142 7.76 1.63 3.14
CA THR A 142 8.74 0.78 2.45
C THR A 142 8.84 1.05 0.95
N ILE A 143 7.71 1.33 0.28
CA ILE A 143 7.65 1.51 -1.17
C ILE A 143 8.53 2.65 -1.67
N PRO A 144 8.55 3.85 -1.07
CA PRO A 144 9.41 4.95 -1.55
C PRO A 144 10.90 4.62 -1.42
N VAL A 145 11.25 3.93 -0.33
CA VAL A 145 12.64 3.47 -0.10
C VAL A 145 13.01 2.50 -1.21
N TRP A 146 12.19 1.48 -1.45
CA TRP A 146 12.39 0.51 -2.53
C TRP A 146 12.50 1.16 -3.91
N GLN A 147 11.60 2.09 -4.25
CA GLN A 147 11.64 2.81 -5.52
C GLN A 147 12.93 3.64 -5.64
N SER A 148 13.33 4.36 -4.59
CA SER A 148 14.53 5.19 -4.59
C SER A 148 15.81 4.35 -4.74
N GLU A 149 15.86 3.16 -4.15
CA GLU A 149 16.98 2.23 -4.21
C GLU A 149 17.11 1.56 -5.58
N LEU A 150 16.03 1.53 -6.37
CA LEU A 150 15.99 1.00 -7.74
C LEU A 150 15.98 2.10 -8.82
N SER A 151 16.09 3.36 -8.42
CA SER A 151 16.06 4.51 -9.33
C SER A 151 17.43 5.13 -9.48
N LYS A 152 17.72 5.64 -10.69
CA LYS A 152 18.94 6.42 -10.97
C LYS A 152 18.99 7.67 -10.10
N ALA A 153 20.17 8.02 -9.59
CA ALA A 153 20.38 9.11 -8.64
C ALA A 153 19.71 10.45 -9.04
N HIS A 154 19.77 10.84 -10.32
CA HIS A 154 19.21 12.09 -10.81
C HIS A 154 17.66 12.14 -10.84
N ASN A 155 16.98 10.98 -10.87
CA ASN A 155 15.51 10.89 -10.96
C ASN A 155 14.82 10.55 -9.65
N ARG A 156 15.57 10.18 -8.59
CA ARG A 156 14.99 9.70 -7.32
C ARG A 156 13.99 10.69 -6.72
N GLY A 157 14.39 11.96 -6.62
CA GLY A 157 13.54 13.00 -6.03
C GLY A 157 12.23 13.21 -6.80
N LEU A 158 12.31 13.27 -8.14
CA LEU A 158 11.14 13.43 -9.00
C LEU A 158 10.16 12.27 -8.84
N LEU A 159 10.65 11.03 -8.83
CA LEU A 159 9.79 9.85 -8.73
C LEU A 159 9.10 9.76 -7.37
N VAL A 160 9.78 10.12 -6.27
CA VAL A 160 9.18 10.16 -4.93
C VAL A 160 8.16 11.31 -4.80
N SER A 161 8.44 12.48 -5.36
CA SER A 161 7.46 13.57 -5.42
C SER A 161 6.24 13.19 -6.26
N PHE A 162 6.44 12.44 -7.34
CA PHE A 162 5.36 11.94 -8.18
C PHE A 162 4.48 10.93 -7.41
N GLU A 163 5.06 10.00 -6.65
CA GLU A 163 4.32 9.10 -5.75
C GLU A 163 3.44 9.89 -4.77
N GLY A 164 3.99 10.92 -4.12
CA GLY A 164 3.22 11.77 -3.21
C GLY A 164 2.07 12.50 -3.91
N SER A 165 2.25 12.92 -5.16
CA SER A 165 1.20 13.57 -5.95
C SER A 165 0.06 12.62 -6.29
N VAL A 166 0.37 11.33 -6.49
CA VAL A 166 -0.61 10.29 -6.84
C VAL A 166 -1.57 9.97 -5.70
N ILE A 167 -1.22 10.29 -4.45
CA ILE A 167 -2.15 10.19 -3.31
C ILE A 167 -3.44 10.95 -3.62
N ALA A 168 -3.34 12.17 -4.15
CA ALA A 168 -4.51 12.97 -4.51
C ALA A 168 -5.38 12.29 -5.60
N VAL A 169 -4.76 11.56 -6.53
CA VAL A 169 -5.47 10.79 -7.56
C VAL A 169 -6.21 9.60 -6.92
N GLY A 170 -5.58 8.89 -5.99
CA GLY A 170 -6.21 7.83 -5.21
C GLY A 170 -7.44 8.34 -4.44
N THR A 171 -7.31 9.47 -3.75
CA THR A 171 -8.40 10.11 -3.01
C THR A 171 -9.53 10.55 -3.94
N PHE A 172 -9.19 11.13 -5.10
CA PHE A 172 -10.16 11.49 -6.12
C PHE A 172 -10.97 10.27 -6.60
N VAL A 173 -10.30 9.14 -6.86
CA VAL A 173 -10.96 7.88 -7.25
C VAL A 173 -11.88 7.37 -6.15
N ALA A 174 -11.47 7.44 -4.87
CA ALA A 174 -12.32 7.08 -3.74
C ALA A 174 -13.61 7.92 -3.70
N TYR A 175 -13.50 9.24 -3.83
CA TYR A 175 -14.67 10.12 -3.81
C TYR A 175 -15.66 9.81 -4.94
N TRP A 176 -15.18 9.52 -6.15
CA TRP A 176 -16.06 9.14 -7.25
C TRP A 176 -16.72 7.78 -7.06
N ILE A 177 -16.01 6.82 -6.48
CA ILE A 177 -16.58 5.51 -6.16
C ILE A 177 -17.64 5.64 -5.06
N ASP A 178 -17.33 6.36 -3.98
CA ASP A 178 -18.28 6.62 -2.90
C ASP A 178 -19.52 7.36 -3.42
N PHE A 179 -19.32 8.39 -4.26
CA PHE A 179 -20.41 9.11 -4.90
C PHE A 179 -21.30 8.19 -5.75
N GLY A 180 -20.69 7.36 -6.61
CA GLY A 180 -21.43 6.39 -7.43
C GLY A 180 -22.20 5.37 -6.59
N CYS A 181 -21.60 4.91 -5.47
CA CYS A 181 -22.21 3.95 -4.56
C CYS A 181 -23.28 4.58 -3.65
N SER A 182 -23.27 5.90 -3.46
CA SER A 182 -24.23 6.61 -2.61
C SER A 182 -25.67 6.54 -3.11
N TYR A 183 -25.87 6.27 -4.40
CA TYR A 183 -27.19 6.07 -5.01
C TYR A 183 -27.81 4.70 -4.68
N ASP A 184 -27.03 3.76 -4.14
CA ASP A 184 -27.52 2.46 -3.74
C ASP A 184 -28.03 2.49 -2.28
N GLU A 185 -29.24 1.99 -2.05
CA GLU A 185 -29.87 2.00 -0.73
C GLU A 185 -29.52 0.77 0.13
N SER A 186 -28.79 -0.19 -0.41
CA SER A 186 -28.37 -1.40 0.29
C SER A 186 -27.01 -1.22 0.96
N SER A 187 -26.54 -2.26 1.66
CA SER A 187 -25.19 -2.28 2.22
C SER A 187 -24.07 -2.22 1.18
N PHE A 188 -24.39 -2.38 -0.11
CA PHE A 188 -23.43 -2.22 -1.20
C PHE A 188 -22.77 -0.83 -1.15
N SER A 189 -23.53 0.21 -0.75
CA SER A 189 -23.06 1.60 -0.75
C SER A 189 -21.77 1.83 0.04
N TRP A 190 -21.53 1.05 1.10
CA TRP A 190 -20.32 1.13 1.91
C TRP A 190 -19.43 -0.12 1.81
N ARG A 191 -19.99 -1.31 1.58
CA ARG A 191 -19.20 -2.54 1.47
C ARG A 191 -18.36 -2.56 0.20
N PHE A 192 -18.88 -2.07 -0.92
CA PHE A 192 -18.17 -2.09 -2.19
C PHE A 192 -16.96 -1.16 -2.21
N PRO A 193 -17.06 0.13 -1.83
CA PRO A 193 -15.88 0.98 -1.79
C PRO A 193 -14.80 0.44 -0.83
N VAL A 194 -15.20 -0.08 0.34
CA VAL A 194 -14.25 -0.73 1.26
C VAL A 194 -13.60 -1.94 0.60
N ALA A 195 -14.35 -2.80 -0.10
CA ALA A 195 -13.79 -3.96 -0.80
C ALA A 195 -12.87 -3.58 -1.97
N PHE A 196 -13.14 -2.47 -2.65
CA PHE A 196 -12.43 -2.07 -3.87
C PHE A 196 -10.94 -1.80 -3.62
N GLN A 197 -10.55 -1.39 -2.42
CA GLN A 197 -9.14 -1.21 -2.05
C GLN A 197 -8.30 -2.51 -2.26
N ILE A 198 -8.92 -3.70 -2.17
CA ILE A 198 -8.26 -4.99 -2.40
C ILE A 198 -7.70 -5.07 -3.82
N VAL A 199 -8.34 -4.43 -4.81
CA VAL A 199 -7.87 -4.41 -6.20
C VAL A 199 -6.46 -3.82 -6.27
N PHE A 200 -6.24 -2.69 -5.61
CA PHE A 200 -4.91 -2.08 -5.56
C PHE A 200 -3.93 -2.91 -4.74
N ALA A 201 -4.36 -3.47 -3.61
CA ALA A 201 -3.51 -4.32 -2.77
C ALA A 201 -3.02 -5.57 -3.51
N VAL A 202 -3.89 -6.20 -4.29
CA VAL A 202 -3.56 -7.36 -5.15
C VAL A 202 -2.60 -6.95 -6.27
N ALA A 203 -2.83 -5.80 -6.91
CA ALA A 203 -1.93 -5.28 -7.94
C ALA A 203 -0.52 -5.01 -7.38
N VAL A 204 -0.41 -4.40 -6.20
CA VAL A 204 0.86 -4.19 -5.49
C VAL A 204 1.50 -5.52 -5.10
N PHE A 205 0.72 -6.45 -4.55
CA PHE A 205 1.22 -7.77 -4.16
C PHE A 205 1.85 -8.50 -5.34
N PHE A 206 1.16 -8.57 -6.48
CA PHE A 206 1.71 -9.21 -7.67
C PHE A 206 2.88 -8.42 -8.27
N GLY A 207 2.80 -7.09 -8.34
CA GLY A 207 3.92 -6.26 -8.78
C GLY A 207 5.19 -6.56 -7.96
N MET A 208 5.08 -6.54 -6.63
CA MET A 208 6.19 -6.87 -5.75
C MET A 208 6.62 -8.33 -5.84
N LEU A 209 5.72 -9.27 -6.08
CA LEU A 209 6.06 -10.69 -6.21
C LEU A 209 6.96 -10.95 -7.43
N TYR A 210 6.89 -10.13 -8.46
CA TYR A 210 7.65 -10.36 -9.69
C TYR A 210 8.81 -9.39 -9.95
N LEU A 211 8.91 -8.33 -9.15
CA LEU A 211 9.96 -7.32 -9.25
C LEU A 211 11.12 -7.57 -8.28
N PRO A 212 12.32 -7.02 -8.58
CA PRO A 212 13.52 -7.32 -7.82
C PRO A 212 13.52 -6.66 -6.44
N GLU A 213 14.29 -7.24 -5.53
CA GLU A 213 14.62 -6.65 -4.25
C GLU A 213 15.55 -5.43 -4.43
N SER A 214 15.58 -4.56 -3.42
CA SER A 214 16.52 -3.46 -3.36
C SER A 214 17.99 -3.91 -3.50
N PRO A 215 18.76 -3.36 -4.47
CA PRO A 215 20.18 -3.66 -4.61
C PRO A 215 20.98 -3.16 -3.41
N ARG A 216 20.58 -2.04 -2.80
CA ARG A 216 21.23 -1.52 -1.59
C ARG A 216 21.07 -2.48 -0.41
N TRP A 217 19.87 -3.02 -0.22
CA TRP A 217 19.65 -4.01 0.82
C TRP A 217 20.47 -5.28 0.56
N LEU A 218 20.54 -5.76 -0.69
CA LEU A 218 21.35 -6.92 -1.07
C LEU A 218 22.84 -6.70 -0.75
N ILE A 219 23.39 -5.52 -1.03
CA ILE A 219 24.76 -5.15 -0.66
C ILE A 219 24.94 -5.17 0.86
N GLY A 220 24.00 -4.58 1.61
CA GLY A 220 24.03 -4.58 3.08
C GLY A 220 23.99 -5.98 3.71
N GLN A 221 23.47 -6.97 2.99
CA GLN A 221 23.47 -8.38 3.40
C GLN A 221 24.66 -9.19 2.85
N GLY A 222 25.63 -8.55 2.17
CA GLY A 222 26.78 -9.21 1.57
C GLY A 222 26.46 -10.01 0.29
N ARG A 223 25.29 -9.84 -0.31
CA ARG A 223 24.84 -10.57 -1.51
C ARG A 223 25.21 -9.81 -2.78
N ILE A 224 26.51 -9.68 -3.00
CA ILE A 224 27.06 -8.80 -4.04
C ILE A 224 26.70 -9.27 -5.45
N GLU A 225 26.72 -10.58 -5.75
CA GLU A 225 26.38 -11.05 -7.10
C GLU A 225 24.92 -10.75 -7.46
N GLU A 226 24.01 -10.92 -6.50
CA GLU A 226 22.59 -10.62 -6.69
C GLU A 226 22.34 -9.12 -6.85
N ALA A 227 23.01 -8.28 -6.06
CA ALA A 227 22.94 -6.83 -6.21
C ALA A 227 23.47 -6.39 -7.58
N THR A 228 24.59 -6.95 -8.03
CA THR A 228 25.17 -6.70 -9.36
C THR A 228 24.18 -7.04 -10.47
N HIS A 229 23.52 -8.19 -10.35
CA HIS A 229 22.51 -8.61 -11.31
C HIS A 229 21.35 -7.61 -11.36
N VAL A 230 20.77 -7.25 -10.21
CA VAL A 230 19.65 -6.30 -10.17
C VAL A 230 20.03 -4.95 -10.76
N LEU A 231 21.21 -4.41 -10.41
CA LEU A 231 21.69 -3.15 -10.96
C LEU A 231 21.85 -3.22 -12.49
N ARG A 232 22.44 -4.30 -13.01
CA ARG A 232 22.54 -4.52 -14.47
C ARG A 232 21.19 -4.56 -15.16
N GLU A 233 20.22 -5.26 -14.57
CA GLU A 233 18.87 -5.35 -15.15
C GLU A 233 18.15 -3.99 -15.14
N VAL A 234 18.28 -3.22 -14.07
CA VAL A 234 17.70 -1.87 -13.93
C VAL A 234 18.35 -0.86 -14.86
N GLY A 235 19.68 -0.94 -15.01
CA GLY A 235 20.47 -0.12 -15.91
C GLY A 235 20.18 -0.36 -17.39
N GLY A 236 20.01 -1.64 -17.76
CA GLY A 236 19.86 -2.08 -19.15
C GLY A 236 21.18 -1.98 -19.93
N ASP A 237 21.09 -2.10 -21.27
CA ASP A 237 22.26 -2.26 -22.16
C ASP A 237 23.16 -1.00 -22.29
N GLY A 238 22.82 0.09 -21.60
CA GLY A 238 23.53 1.37 -21.68
C GLY A 238 24.36 1.75 -20.46
N GLU A 239 24.38 0.93 -19.40
CA GLU A 239 25.19 1.20 -18.20
C GLU A 239 26.56 0.50 -18.26
N ASN A 240 27.61 1.29 -18.06
CA ASN A 240 28.97 0.77 -18.02
C ASN A 240 29.26 0.10 -16.67
N GLU A 241 30.17 -0.86 -16.68
CA GLU A 241 30.56 -1.62 -15.47
C GLU A 241 31.15 -0.73 -14.36
N GLU A 242 31.71 0.44 -14.72
CA GLU A 242 32.17 1.45 -13.77
C GLU A 242 31.01 2.17 -13.05
N GLU A 243 29.89 2.43 -13.72
CA GLU A 243 28.71 3.06 -13.12
C GLU A 243 28.05 2.11 -12.11
N ILE A 244 27.95 0.82 -12.46
CA ILE A 244 27.46 -0.21 -11.56
C ILE A 244 28.36 -0.34 -10.32
N LYS A 245 29.69 -0.31 -10.49
CA LYS A 245 30.65 -0.30 -9.38
C LYS A 245 30.55 0.96 -8.52
N ALA A 246 30.19 2.10 -9.11
CA ALA A 246 29.97 3.35 -8.37
C ALA A 246 28.71 3.28 -7.50
N GLU A 247 27.64 2.63 -7.98
CA GLU A 247 26.42 2.41 -7.18
C GLU A 247 26.56 1.34 -6.07
N MET A 248 27.63 0.53 -6.13
CA MET A 248 27.95 -0.47 -5.10
C MET A 248 28.70 0.06 -3.87
N LYS A 249 29.22 1.30 -3.94
CA LYS A 249 29.90 1.98 -2.82
C LYS A 249 28.90 2.67 -1.90
#